data_AF-A0A972I1B6-F1
#
_entry.id   AF-A0A972I1B6-F1
#
_cell.length_a   1.000
_cell.length_b   1.000
_cell.length_c   1.000
_cell.angle_alpha   90.00
_cell.angle_beta   90.00
_cell.angle_gamma   90.00
#
_symmetry.space_group_name_H-M   'P 1'
#
loop_
_entity.id
_entity.type
_entity.pdbx_description
1 polymer ?
#
loop_
_entity_poly.entity_id
_entity_poly.type
_entity_poly.pdbx_seq_one_letter_code
_entity_poly.pdbx_strand_id
1 'polypeptide(L)'
;MDLLLETIYFSTVNILSTLLSPLFWIVACIVLFQYIKTGKMEKGILGQYKRSPFLNTISSIVFGLVGGILGSIVFIHYKVFISQSDFIFLLPLSLILSILHPRFICFSYAGGIVSLSSLILGWPNINVTGIMFVVGVLHLIESMLILLDGTSSRIPIFMEKDNHIIGGFAMNRFWPVPFVMFLQGKTNPMTLIAILGYGDLSLSSLPEKKARHTSILLFFFSIILIILSIKSQRDYTYKYLAAIFAPVAHEIIIALGRLNEERGKYIFKPSSKGLKILDTLPGSIGEKIGFKSGDILISINGRRIFSKEDVEEILYYRPRILWMDILDVKKGYISKEYKNSKGKGINSLGLIVISDTPDYQLIVEEKESSIARFINRFRQKRSTFRS
;
A
#
# COMPACT_ATOMS: atom_id res chain seq x y z
N MET A 1 -14.16 36.58 -10.94
CA MET A 1 -14.16 35.15 -10.60
C MET A 1 -13.05 34.95 -9.57
N ASP A 2 -13.32 34.32 -8.43
CA ASP A 2 -12.31 34.20 -7.37
C ASP A 2 -11.08 33.42 -7.87
N LEU A 3 -9.87 33.88 -7.53
CA LEU A 3 -8.60 33.25 -7.91
C LEU A 3 -8.56 31.75 -7.56
N LEU A 4 -9.21 31.37 -6.46
CA LEU A 4 -9.35 29.99 -6.02
C LEU A 4 -10.24 29.17 -6.98
N LEU A 5 -11.40 29.73 -7.38
CA LEU A 5 -12.30 29.10 -8.35
C LEU A 5 -11.62 28.92 -9.70
N GLU A 6 -10.86 29.91 -10.15
CA GLU A 6 -10.07 29.83 -11.38
C GLU A 6 -9.00 28.74 -11.29
N THR A 7 -8.28 28.65 -10.16
CA THR A 7 -7.27 27.61 -9.93
C THR A 7 -7.88 26.21 -9.92
N ILE A 8 -9.04 26.03 -9.28
CA ILE A 8 -9.76 24.74 -9.24
C ILE A 8 -10.23 24.37 -10.64
N TYR A 9 -10.85 25.31 -11.36
CA TYR A 9 -11.35 25.10 -12.71
C TYR A 9 -10.20 24.72 -13.66
N PHE A 10 -9.13 25.51 -13.65
CA PHE A 10 -7.95 25.27 -14.47
C PHE A 10 -7.31 23.91 -14.16
N SER A 11 -7.13 23.58 -12.88
CA SER A 11 -6.59 22.27 -12.45
C SER A 11 -7.48 21.13 -12.95
N THR A 12 -8.79 21.23 -12.76
CA THR A 12 -9.74 20.19 -13.16
C THR A 12 -9.70 19.95 -14.68
N VAL A 13 -9.78 21.02 -15.48
CA VAL A 13 -9.77 20.90 -16.94
C VAL A 13 -8.46 20.28 -17.46
N ASN A 14 -7.30 20.75 -16.95
CA ASN A 14 -6.00 20.23 -17.39
C ASN A 14 -5.72 18.80 -16.92
N ILE A 15 -6.24 18.40 -15.76
CA ILE A 15 -6.12 17.02 -15.30
C ILE A 15 -7.00 16.10 -16.15
N LEU A 16 -8.24 16.48 -16.44
CA LEU A 16 -9.12 15.67 -17.29
C LEU A 16 -8.63 15.59 -18.74
N SER A 17 -8.00 16.65 -19.27
CA SER A 17 -7.43 16.61 -20.62
C SER A 17 -6.27 15.61 -20.74
N THR A 18 -5.61 15.23 -19.64
CA THR A 18 -4.58 14.17 -19.69
C THR A 18 -5.11 12.82 -20.13
N LEU A 19 -6.42 12.55 -19.98
CA LEU A 19 -7.04 11.32 -20.47
C LEU A 19 -6.99 11.19 -22.00
N LEU A 20 -6.79 12.30 -22.71
CA LEU A 20 -6.58 12.34 -24.16
C LEU A 20 -5.10 12.10 -24.54
N SER A 21 -4.18 12.15 -23.57
CA SER A 21 -2.75 11.98 -23.82
C SER A 21 -2.37 10.50 -23.95
N PRO A 22 -1.61 10.10 -24.99
CA PRO A 22 -1.06 8.75 -25.09
C PRO A 22 -0.17 8.38 -23.89
N LEU A 23 0.54 9.35 -23.31
CA LEU A 23 1.43 9.12 -22.16
C LEU A 23 0.65 8.66 -20.93
N PHE A 24 -0.54 9.21 -20.71
CA PHE A 24 -1.40 8.80 -19.60
C PHE A 24 -1.78 7.32 -19.71
N TRP A 25 -2.14 6.86 -20.92
CA TRP A 25 -2.50 5.47 -21.14
C TRP A 25 -1.31 4.52 -21.05
N ILE A 26 -0.10 4.95 -21.39
CA ILE A 26 1.13 4.18 -21.12
C ILE A 26 1.28 3.95 -19.61
N VAL A 27 1.13 5.01 -18.80
CA VAL A 27 1.21 4.90 -17.34
C VAL A 27 0.07 4.03 -16.78
N ALA A 28 -1.15 4.21 -17.27
CA ALA A 28 -2.30 3.38 -16.89
C ALA A 28 -2.09 1.91 -17.24
N CYS A 29 -1.46 1.60 -18.37
CA CYS A 29 -1.07 0.23 -18.75
C CYS A 29 -0.04 -0.36 -17.78
N ILE A 30 0.98 0.41 -17.36
CA ILE A 30 1.94 -0.04 -16.33
C ILE A 30 1.21 -0.41 -15.04
N VAL A 31 0.29 0.45 -14.59
CA VAL A 31 -0.55 0.20 -13.41
C VAL A 31 -1.43 -1.05 -13.60
N LEU A 32 -2.02 -1.23 -14.78
CA LEU A 32 -2.79 -2.44 -15.11
C LEU A 32 -1.94 -3.71 -15.06
N PHE A 33 -0.73 -3.70 -15.63
CA PHE A 33 0.19 -4.84 -15.55
C PHE A 33 0.53 -5.21 -14.11
N GLN A 34 0.73 -4.19 -13.26
CA GLN A 34 0.99 -4.40 -11.84
C GLN A 34 -0.22 -5.02 -11.11
N TYR A 35 -1.45 -4.61 -11.44
CA TYR A 35 -2.65 -5.24 -10.89
C TYR A 35 -2.93 -6.64 -11.46
N ILE A 36 -2.59 -6.91 -12.72
CA ILE A 36 -2.67 -8.27 -13.28
C ILE A 36 -1.70 -9.19 -12.54
N LYS A 37 -0.45 -8.75 -12.33
CA LYS A 37 0.54 -9.52 -11.57
C LYS A 37 0.07 -9.80 -10.15
N THR A 38 -0.41 -8.78 -9.46
CA THR A 38 -0.91 -8.89 -8.08
C THR A 38 -2.16 -9.76 -8.00
N GLY A 39 -3.08 -9.61 -8.97
CA GLY A 39 -4.28 -10.43 -9.06
C GLY A 39 -3.99 -11.90 -9.35
N LYS A 40 -2.95 -12.24 -10.13
CA LYS A 40 -2.54 -13.64 -10.32
C LYS A 40 -2.11 -14.28 -9.01
N MET A 41 -1.38 -13.55 -8.16
CA MET A 41 -1.03 -14.02 -6.81
C MET A 41 -2.28 -14.18 -5.94
N GLU A 42 -3.19 -13.20 -5.96
CA GLU A 42 -4.48 -13.27 -5.24
C GLU A 42 -5.28 -14.51 -5.66
N LYS A 43 -5.45 -14.74 -6.96
CA LYS A 43 -6.13 -15.92 -7.48
C LYS A 43 -5.41 -17.22 -7.10
N GLY A 44 -4.08 -17.21 -7.05
CA GLY A 44 -3.30 -18.36 -6.58
C GLY A 44 -3.55 -18.71 -5.11
N ILE A 45 -3.76 -17.70 -4.26
CA ILE A 45 -4.00 -17.89 -2.81
C ILE A 45 -5.48 -18.19 -2.54
N LEU A 46 -6.40 -17.53 -3.24
CA LEU A 46 -7.83 -17.55 -2.95
C LEU A 46 -8.65 -18.45 -3.88
N GLY A 47 -8.05 -18.96 -4.95
CA GLY A 47 -8.74 -19.63 -6.07
C GLY A 47 -9.52 -18.67 -6.99
N GLN A 48 -9.82 -17.45 -6.54
CA GLN A 48 -10.60 -16.45 -7.27
C GLN A 48 -10.09 -15.03 -7.00
N TYR A 49 -10.46 -14.09 -7.88
CA TYR A 49 -10.18 -12.67 -7.67
C TYR A 49 -11.19 -12.06 -6.70
N LYS A 50 -10.72 -11.18 -5.79
CA LYS A 50 -11.65 -10.37 -4.98
C LYS A 50 -12.28 -9.25 -5.78
N ARG A 51 -11.45 -8.60 -6.58
CA ARG A 51 -11.85 -7.55 -7.50
C ARG A 51 -11.05 -7.72 -8.77
N SER A 52 -11.68 -7.49 -9.92
CA SER A 52 -10.97 -7.65 -11.18
C SER A 52 -9.80 -6.66 -11.26
N PRO A 53 -8.64 -7.06 -11.83
CA PRO A 53 -7.52 -6.16 -12.04
C PRO A 53 -7.91 -4.87 -12.77
N PHE A 54 -8.82 -4.97 -13.74
CA PHE A 54 -9.35 -3.83 -14.47
C PHE A 54 -10.11 -2.85 -13.57
N LEU A 55 -11.02 -3.34 -12.70
CA LEU A 55 -11.73 -2.48 -11.76
C LEU A 55 -10.78 -1.82 -10.76
N ASN A 56 -9.72 -2.51 -10.33
CA ASN A 56 -8.67 -1.91 -9.51
C ASN A 56 -7.92 -0.80 -10.26
N THR A 57 -7.62 -0.97 -11.55
CA THR A 57 -7.03 0.08 -12.39
C THR A 57 -7.96 1.29 -12.53
N ILE A 58 -9.24 1.09 -12.84
CA ILE A 58 -10.22 2.18 -12.93
C ILE A 58 -10.32 2.94 -11.61
N SER A 59 -10.44 2.22 -10.49
CA SER A 59 -10.45 2.83 -9.15
C SER A 59 -9.20 3.66 -8.91
N SER A 60 -8.03 3.14 -9.31
CA SER A 60 -6.74 3.83 -9.14
C SER A 60 -6.65 5.09 -9.99
N ILE A 61 -7.16 5.05 -11.22
CA ILE A 61 -7.23 6.22 -12.10
C ILE A 61 -8.12 7.29 -11.47
N VAL A 62 -9.31 6.93 -11.00
CA VAL A 62 -10.25 7.89 -10.38
C VAL A 62 -9.60 8.57 -9.17
N PHE A 63 -9.05 7.80 -8.24
CA PHE A 63 -8.35 8.36 -7.09
C PHE A 63 -7.10 9.17 -7.49
N GLY A 64 -6.37 8.71 -8.50
CA GLY A 64 -5.21 9.41 -9.04
C GLY A 64 -5.54 10.77 -9.66
N LEU A 65 -6.65 10.89 -10.39
CA LEU A 65 -7.16 12.15 -10.92
C LEU A 65 -7.56 13.11 -9.78
N VAL A 66 -8.26 12.61 -8.76
CA VAL A 66 -8.63 13.41 -7.58
C VAL A 66 -7.38 13.92 -6.86
N GLY A 67 -6.42 13.05 -6.59
CA GLY A 67 -5.12 13.43 -6.01
C GLY A 67 -4.37 14.42 -6.89
N GLY A 68 -4.48 14.27 -8.21
CA GLY A 68 -3.87 15.14 -9.21
C GLY A 68 -4.42 16.56 -9.21
N ILE A 69 -5.75 16.70 -9.13
CA ILE A 69 -6.42 17.99 -9.00
C ILE A 69 -5.99 18.68 -7.71
N LEU A 70 -6.02 17.96 -6.59
CA LEU A 70 -5.62 18.50 -5.28
C LEU A 70 -4.14 18.93 -5.27
N GLY A 71 -3.24 18.10 -5.81
CA GLY A 71 -1.83 18.42 -5.94
C GLY A 71 -1.60 19.66 -6.80
N SER A 72 -2.31 19.76 -7.94
CA SER A 72 -2.23 20.91 -8.85
C SER A 72 -2.67 22.21 -8.19
N ILE A 73 -3.74 22.19 -7.39
CA ILE A 73 -4.21 23.36 -6.64
C ILE A 73 -3.10 23.84 -5.70
N VAL A 74 -2.43 22.93 -4.99
CA VAL A 74 -1.31 23.28 -4.09
C VAL A 74 -0.13 23.84 -4.89
N PHE A 75 0.28 23.20 -5.98
CA PHE A 75 1.39 23.68 -6.81
C PHE A 75 1.15 25.09 -7.39
N ILE A 76 -0.05 25.33 -7.92
CA ILE A 76 -0.42 26.62 -8.51
C ILE A 76 -0.53 27.70 -7.43
N HIS A 77 -1.15 27.39 -6.30
CA HIS A 77 -1.33 28.33 -5.20
C HIS A 77 0.00 28.86 -4.66
N TYR A 78 0.99 27.97 -4.48
CA TYR A 78 2.32 28.34 -3.97
C TYR A 78 3.30 28.80 -5.06
N LYS A 79 2.89 28.82 -6.33
CA LYS A 79 3.67 29.32 -7.49
C LYS A 79 5.10 28.76 -7.54
N VAL A 80 5.25 27.47 -7.28
CA VAL A 80 6.56 26.82 -7.27
C VAL A 80 6.98 26.50 -8.70
N PHE A 81 8.06 27.15 -9.16
CA PHE A 81 8.63 26.92 -10.49
C PHE A 81 9.77 25.90 -10.44
N ILE A 82 9.71 24.90 -11.30
CA ILE A 82 10.77 23.89 -11.45
C ILE A 82 11.27 23.89 -12.89
N SER A 83 12.57 23.67 -13.05
CA SER A 83 13.18 23.57 -14.37
C SER A 83 13.09 22.15 -14.89
N GLN A 84 12.98 21.98 -16.20
CA GLN A 84 13.03 20.64 -16.81
C GLN A 84 14.35 19.91 -16.48
N SER A 85 15.44 20.66 -16.34
CA SER A 85 16.75 20.16 -15.89
C SER A 85 16.70 19.51 -14.52
N ASP A 86 15.82 19.96 -13.61
CA ASP A 86 15.71 19.42 -12.26
C ASP A 86 15.26 17.95 -12.29
N PHE A 87 14.28 17.62 -13.14
CA PHE A 87 13.77 16.25 -13.29
C PHE A 87 14.74 15.29 -13.98
N ILE A 88 15.62 15.80 -14.85
CA ILE A 88 16.59 14.99 -15.60
C ILE A 88 17.58 14.29 -14.67
N PHE A 89 17.92 14.88 -13.51
CA PHE A 89 18.80 14.23 -12.52
C PHE A 89 18.04 13.34 -11.55
N LEU A 90 16.81 13.71 -11.18
CA LEU A 90 16.01 12.96 -10.22
C LEU A 90 15.61 11.58 -10.74
N LEU A 91 15.10 11.50 -11.97
CA LEU A 91 14.55 10.26 -12.51
C LEU A 91 15.63 9.16 -12.65
N PRO A 92 16.78 9.38 -13.32
CA PRO A 92 17.82 8.36 -13.43
C PRO A 92 18.35 7.94 -12.07
N LEU A 93 18.58 8.89 -11.15
CA LEU A 93 19.08 8.54 -9.81
C LEU A 93 18.07 7.68 -9.04
N SER A 94 16.78 8.01 -9.10
CA SER A 94 15.73 7.20 -8.46
C SER A 94 15.70 5.76 -9.00
N LEU A 95 15.89 5.59 -10.31
CA LEU A 95 15.97 4.27 -10.94
C LEU A 95 17.23 3.52 -10.52
N ILE A 96 18.40 4.17 -10.48
CA ILE A 96 19.66 3.56 -10.02
C ILE A 96 19.54 3.10 -8.56
N LEU A 97 19.01 3.94 -7.68
CA LEU A 97 18.80 3.59 -6.28
C LEU A 97 17.83 2.41 -6.13
N SER A 98 16.80 2.33 -6.98
CA SER A 98 15.84 1.23 -6.96
C SER A 98 16.45 -0.15 -7.27
N ILE A 99 17.61 -0.19 -7.97
CA ILE A 99 18.37 -1.42 -8.21
C ILE A 99 18.92 -1.99 -6.91
N LEU A 100 19.39 -1.14 -5.98
CA LEU A 100 19.87 -1.56 -4.67
C LEU A 100 18.73 -2.15 -3.84
N HIS A 101 17.61 -1.44 -3.80
CA HIS A 101 16.37 -1.94 -3.23
C HIS A 101 15.18 -1.16 -3.80
N PRO A 102 14.07 -1.81 -4.22
CA PRO A 102 12.93 -1.14 -4.84
C PRO A 102 12.35 0.02 -4.02
N ARG A 103 12.48 -0.02 -2.68
CA ARG A 103 12.06 1.06 -1.77
C ARG A 103 12.72 2.42 -2.04
N PHE A 104 13.93 2.43 -2.62
CA PHE A 104 14.67 3.68 -2.86
C PHE A 104 14.29 4.38 -4.17
N ILE A 105 13.26 3.89 -4.87
CA ILE A 105 12.69 4.59 -6.03
C ILE A 105 12.00 5.91 -5.65
N CYS A 106 11.62 6.07 -4.37
CA CYS A 106 10.93 7.27 -3.91
C CYS A 106 11.78 8.53 -4.09
N PHE A 107 11.16 9.62 -4.54
CA PHE A 107 11.83 10.90 -4.76
C PHE A 107 12.32 11.58 -3.47
N SER A 108 11.90 11.13 -2.28
CA SER A 108 12.50 11.60 -1.03
C SER A 108 14.00 11.27 -0.96
N TYR A 109 14.42 10.11 -1.48
CA TYR A 109 15.82 9.70 -1.53
C TYR A 109 16.58 10.46 -2.63
N ALA A 110 16.16 10.29 -3.89
CA ALA A 110 16.83 10.92 -5.02
C ALA A 110 16.83 12.45 -4.89
N GLY A 111 15.69 13.04 -4.50
CA GLY A 111 15.55 14.48 -4.25
C GLY A 111 16.48 14.99 -3.15
N GLY A 112 16.58 14.28 -2.03
CA GLY A 112 17.51 14.64 -0.96
C GLY A 112 18.96 14.59 -1.41
N ILE A 113 19.36 13.49 -2.08
CA ILE A 113 20.74 13.30 -2.55
C ILE A 113 21.14 14.34 -3.61
N VAL A 114 20.32 14.54 -4.65
CA VAL A 114 20.63 15.54 -5.69
C VAL A 114 20.65 16.93 -5.08
N SER A 115 19.74 17.24 -4.16
CA SER A 115 19.72 18.54 -3.47
C SER A 115 20.97 18.77 -2.63
N LEU A 116 21.42 17.78 -1.86
CA LEU A 116 22.65 17.89 -1.08
C LEU A 116 23.88 18.01 -1.98
N SER A 117 23.94 17.24 -3.07
CA SER A 117 25.00 17.37 -4.08
C SER A 117 25.06 18.79 -4.65
N SER A 118 23.90 19.35 -5.01
CA SER A 118 23.79 20.72 -5.52
C SER A 118 24.26 21.76 -4.50
N LEU A 119 23.88 21.61 -3.23
CA LEU A 119 24.24 22.56 -2.17
C LEU A 119 25.73 22.49 -1.78
N ILE A 120 26.31 21.29 -1.72
CA ILE A 120 27.68 21.07 -1.24
C ILE A 120 28.70 21.22 -2.38
N LEU A 121 28.42 20.61 -3.54
CA LEU A 121 29.34 20.54 -4.67
C LEU A 121 29.04 21.59 -5.75
N GLY A 122 27.90 22.29 -5.66
CA GLY A 122 27.44 23.21 -6.70
C GLY A 122 26.92 22.51 -7.96
N TRP A 123 26.85 21.17 -7.97
CA TRP A 123 26.41 20.38 -9.12
C TRP A 123 25.50 19.21 -8.70
N PRO A 124 24.42 18.94 -9.43
CA PRO A 124 23.92 19.70 -10.58
C PRO A 124 23.29 21.04 -10.16
N ASN A 125 23.18 22.00 -11.08
CA ASN A 125 22.49 23.26 -10.82
C ASN A 125 20.97 23.02 -10.89
N ILE A 126 20.34 22.93 -9.72
CA ILE A 126 18.93 22.56 -9.58
C ILE A 126 18.20 23.45 -8.57
N ASN A 127 16.89 23.56 -8.72
CA ASN A 127 16.05 24.23 -7.73
C ASN A 127 15.71 23.31 -6.54
N VAL A 128 16.58 23.28 -5.53
CA VAL A 128 16.38 22.51 -4.29
C VAL A 128 15.02 22.78 -3.64
N THR A 129 14.63 24.06 -3.55
CA THR A 129 13.36 24.47 -2.96
C THR A 129 12.17 23.88 -3.72
N GLY A 130 12.20 23.94 -5.05
CA GLY A 130 11.16 23.37 -5.89
C GLY A 130 11.06 21.86 -5.74
N ILE A 131 12.20 21.16 -5.80
CA ILE A 131 12.25 19.70 -5.68
C ILE A 131 11.69 19.25 -4.33
N MET A 132 12.14 19.84 -3.22
CA MET A 132 11.65 19.48 -1.88
C MET A 132 10.16 19.77 -1.72
N PHE A 133 9.67 20.85 -2.34
CA PHE A 133 8.24 21.15 -2.34
C PHE A 133 7.44 20.10 -3.12
N VAL A 134 7.90 19.66 -4.30
CA VAL A 134 7.26 18.56 -5.05
C VAL A 134 7.26 17.26 -4.27
N VAL A 135 8.38 16.91 -3.64
CA VAL A 135 8.44 15.73 -2.77
C VAL A 135 7.39 15.82 -1.66
N GLY A 136 7.28 16.98 -0.99
CA GLY A 136 6.29 17.21 0.05
C GLY A 136 4.84 17.10 -0.44
N VAL A 137 4.51 17.74 -1.56
CA VAL A 137 3.14 17.69 -2.11
C VAL A 137 2.77 16.28 -2.59
N LEU A 138 3.68 15.56 -3.25
CA LEU A 138 3.40 14.20 -3.72
C LEU A 138 3.16 13.23 -2.55
N HIS A 139 3.92 13.32 -1.46
CA HIS A 139 3.66 12.50 -0.26
C HIS A 139 2.41 12.96 0.50
N LEU A 140 2.03 14.24 0.42
CA LEU A 140 0.76 14.71 0.96
C LEU A 140 -0.41 14.04 0.23
N ILE A 141 -0.36 14.01 -1.10
CA ILE A 141 -1.35 13.31 -1.92
C ILE A 141 -1.32 11.81 -1.66
N GLU A 142 -0.13 11.20 -1.56
CA GLU A 142 0.01 9.78 -1.20
C GLU A 142 -0.65 9.47 0.15
N SER A 143 -0.45 10.31 1.17
CA SER A 143 -1.04 10.12 2.49
C SER A 143 -2.57 10.08 2.44
N MET A 144 -3.18 10.96 1.64
CA MET A 144 -4.63 10.97 1.42
C MET A 144 -5.09 9.72 0.67
N LEU A 145 -4.37 9.32 -0.39
CA LEU A 145 -4.71 8.14 -1.19
C LEU A 145 -4.61 6.85 -0.38
N ILE A 146 -3.61 6.73 0.50
CA ILE A 146 -3.49 5.61 1.45
C ILE A 146 -4.71 5.56 2.37
N LEU A 147 -5.15 6.71 2.89
CA LEU A 147 -6.29 6.77 3.79
C LEU A 147 -7.62 6.35 3.10
N LEU A 148 -7.79 6.73 1.83
CA LEU A 148 -9.03 6.49 1.08
C LEU A 148 -9.09 5.13 0.39
N ASP A 149 -7.96 4.63 -0.12
CA ASP A 149 -7.90 3.48 -1.03
C ASP A 149 -6.76 2.50 -0.71
N GLY A 150 -5.91 2.78 0.27
CA GLY A 150 -4.72 1.98 0.58
C GLY A 150 -4.98 0.51 0.95
N THR A 151 -6.18 0.19 1.47
CA THR A 151 -6.56 -1.17 1.90
C THR A 151 -7.47 -1.90 0.92
N SER A 152 -7.90 -1.27 -0.17
CA SER A 152 -8.94 -1.79 -1.07
C SER A 152 -8.52 -3.03 -1.87
N SER A 153 -7.21 -3.31 -1.94
CA SER A 153 -6.63 -4.50 -2.62
C SER A 153 -5.78 -5.34 -1.66
N ARG A 154 -6.19 -5.45 -0.38
CA ARG A 154 -5.52 -6.28 0.61
C ARG A 154 -5.65 -7.78 0.28
N ILE A 155 -4.53 -8.49 0.27
CA ILE A 155 -4.44 -9.93 0.00
C ILE A 155 -4.04 -10.62 1.30
N PRO A 156 -4.78 -11.64 1.77
CA PRO A 156 -4.36 -12.42 2.93
C PRO A 156 -3.10 -13.20 2.58
N ILE A 157 -2.14 -13.21 3.49
CA ILE A 157 -0.87 -13.91 3.36
C ILE A 157 -0.62 -14.73 4.63
N PHE A 158 0.20 -15.75 4.48
CA PHE A 158 0.67 -16.60 5.57
C PHE A 158 2.19 -16.55 5.58
N MET A 159 2.74 -16.43 6.78
CA MET A 159 4.18 -16.37 7.01
C MET A 159 4.51 -17.28 8.19
N GLU A 160 5.61 -18.00 8.08
CA GLU A 160 6.14 -18.76 9.21
C GLU A 160 7.01 -17.84 10.07
N LYS A 161 6.69 -17.75 11.37
CA LYS A 161 7.48 -16.97 12.32
C LYS A 161 7.46 -17.62 13.69
N ASP A 162 8.63 -17.77 14.30
CA ASP A 162 8.81 -18.43 15.60
C ASP A 162 8.17 -19.84 15.65
N ASN A 163 8.35 -20.65 14.60
CA ASN A 163 7.73 -21.99 14.41
C ASN A 163 6.20 -22.02 14.42
N HIS A 164 5.53 -20.88 14.21
CA HIS A 164 4.08 -20.81 14.06
C HIS A 164 3.71 -20.17 12.72
N ILE A 165 2.61 -20.61 12.13
CA ILE A 165 2.01 -19.94 10.98
C ILE A 165 1.26 -18.71 11.52
N ILE A 166 1.70 -17.53 11.08
CA ILE A 166 1.01 -16.27 11.33
C ILE A 166 0.27 -15.84 10.05
N GLY A 167 -0.99 -15.47 10.20
CA GLY A 167 -1.74 -14.81 9.15
C GLY A 167 -1.38 -13.33 9.07
N GLY A 168 -1.70 -12.71 7.94
CA GLY A 168 -1.55 -11.28 7.76
C GLY A 168 -2.13 -10.81 6.44
N PHE A 169 -1.82 -9.57 6.08
CA PHE A 169 -2.27 -8.95 4.84
C PHE A 169 -1.13 -8.22 4.14
N ALA A 170 -0.96 -8.48 2.85
CA ALA A 170 -0.21 -7.62 1.96
C ALA A 170 -1.13 -6.57 1.35
N MET A 171 -0.73 -5.30 1.45
CA MET A 171 -1.41 -4.16 0.82
C MET A 171 -0.51 -3.61 -0.28
N ASN A 172 -1.05 -3.46 -1.48
CA ASN A 172 -0.30 -2.91 -2.61
C ASN A 172 -1.23 -2.12 -3.53
N ARG A 173 -1.07 -0.79 -3.57
CA ARG A 173 -1.86 0.12 -4.40
C ARG A 173 -0.95 1.05 -5.18
N PHE A 174 -1.32 1.34 -6.43
CA PHE A 174 -0.62 2.26 -7.32
C PHE A 174 -1.61 3.23 -7.94
N TRP A 175 -1.31 4.52 -7.91
CA TRP A 175 -2.16 5.57 -8.44
C TRP A 175 -1.39 6.36 -9.51
N PRO A 176 -1.90 6.43 -10.75
CA PRO A 176 -1.39 7.36 -11.74
C PRO A 176 -1.92 8.77 -11.39
N VAL A 177 -1.04 9.64 -10.92
CA VAL A 177 -1.37 10.99 -10.47
C VAL A 177 -0.84 11.99 -11.49
N PRO A 178 -1.67 12.45 -12.44
CA PRO A 178 -1.33 13.62 -13.24
C PRO A 178 -1.36 14.87 -12.36
N PHE A 179 -0.43 15.80 -12.52
CA PHE A 179 -0.43 17.08 -11.79
C PHE A 179 0.12 18.21 -12.65
N VAL A 180 -0.43 19.40 -12.48
CA VAL A 180 -0.10 20.60 -13.25
C VAL A 180 0.88 21.45 -12.45
N MET A 181 1.91 21.94 -13.13
CA MET A 181 2.91 22.80 -12.51
C MET A 181 3.52 23.79 -13.52
N PHE A 182 4.07 24.88 -13.00
CA PHE A 182 4.79 25.85 -13.82
C PHE A 182 6.24 25.41 -14.03
N LEU A 183 6.67 25.39 -15.29
CA LEU A 183 8.08 25.19 -15.64
C LEU A 183 8.76 26.52 -15.89
N GLN A 184 10.00 26.66 -15.40
CA GLN A 184 10.81 27.83 -15.72
C GLN A 184 11.03 27.93 -17.23
N GLY A 185 10.84 29.13 -17.79
CA GLY A 185 11.00 29.40 -19.23
C GLY A 185 9.81 29.04 -20.11
N LYS A 186 8.70 28.54 -19.54
CA LYS A 186 7.43 28.35 -20.27
C LYS A 186 6.33 29.21 -19.65
N THR A 187 5.57 29.88 -20.50
CA THR A 187 4.39 30.67 -20.09
C THR A 187 3.21 29.78 -19.72
N ASN A 188 3.10 28.61 -20.35
CA ASN A 188 2.03 27.66 -20.09
C ASN A 188 2.50 26.59 -19.10
N PRO A 189 1.70 26.29 -18.06
CA PRO A 189 1.98 25.19 -17.16
C PRO A 189 1.89 23.86 -17.92
N MET A 190 2.62 22.85 -17.44
CA MET A 190 2.68 21.54 -18.04
C MET A 190 2.10 20.52 -17.07
N THR A 191 1.42 19.52 -17.62
CA THR A 191 0.97 18.37 -16.84
C THR A 191 2.03 17.29 -16.85
N LEU A 192 2.48 16.88 -15.66
CA LEU A 192 3.34 15.72 -15.43
C LEU A 192 2.50 14.58 -14.88
N ILE A 193 3.02 13.35 -14.94
CA ILE A 193 2.36 12.16 -14.40
C ILE A 193 3.33 11.45 -13.48
N ALA A 194 2.96 11.32 -12.20
CA ALA A 194 3.64 10.49 -11.23
C ALA A 194 2.90 9.17 -11.01
N ILE A 195 3.62 8.12 -10.67
CA ILE A 195 3.04 6.89 -10.11
C ILE A 195 3.31 6.94 -8.62
N LEU A 196 2.28 7.17 -7.81
CA LEU A 196 2.37 7.02 -6.35
C LEU A 196 2.01 5.59 -5.98
N GLY A 197 2.70 5.01 -5.00
CA GLY A 197 2.54 3.59 -4.68
C GLY A 197 2.67 3.31 -3.19
N TYR A 198 1.66 2.66 -2.62
CA TYR A 198 1.65 2.21 -1.25
C TYR A 198 1.82 0.68 -1.19
N GLY A 199 2.91 0.23 -0.57
CA GLY A 199 3.20 -1.18 -0.35
C GLY A 199 3.56 -1.43 1.11
N ASP A 200 2.75 -2.22 1.82
CA ASP A 200 2.97 -2.52 3.24
C ASP A 200 2.38 -3.88 3.65
N LEU A 201 2.83 -4.44 4.78
CA LEU A 201 2.46 -5.75 5.33
C LEU A 201 1.87 -5.60 6.72
N SER A 202 0.65 -6.09 6.96
CA SER A 202 -0.01 -6.03 8.27
C SER A 202 -0.05 -7.42 8.92
N LEU A 203 0.71 -7.63 9.99
CA LEU A 203 0.82 -8.90 10.74
C LEU A 203 0.30 -8.75 12.18
N SER A 204 0.57 -7.60 12.78
CA SER A 204 0.28 -7.27 14.19
C SER A 204 -0.97 -6.41 14.38
N SER A 205 -1.54 -5.91 13.29
CA SER A 205 -2.72 -5.03 13.33
C SER A 205 -3.65 -5.28 12.15
N LEU A 206 -4.85 -4.70 12.20
CA LEU A 206 -5.77 -4.69 11.05
C LEU A 206 -5.24 -3.74 9.97
N PRO A 207 -5.35 -4.10 8.67
CA PRO A 207 -4.91 -3.28 7.54
C PRO A 207 -5.39 -1.82 7.60
N GLU A 208 -6.64 -1.60 8.03
CA GLU A 208 -7.25 -0.27 8.12
C GLU A 208 -6.59 0.58 9.20
N LYS A 209 -6.25 -0.04 10.34
CA LYS A 209 -5.53 0.64 11.42
C LYS A 209 -4.10 0.98 10.98
N LYS A 210 -3.44 0.05 10.27
CA LYS A 210 -2.09 0.25 9.77
C LYS A 210 -2.03 1.37 8.73
N ALA A 211 -2.86 1.29 7.69
CA ALA A 211 -2.92 2.30 6.64
C ALA A 211 -3.22 3.70 7.20
N ARG A 212 -4.14 3.80 8.17
CA ARG A 212 -4.44 5.08 8.86
C ARG A 212 -3.25 5.63 9.63
N HIS A 213 -2.49 4.77 10.31
CA HIS A 213 -1.30 5.22 11.04
C HIS A 213 -0.21 5.71 10.06
N THR A 214 0.05 4.96 8.99
CA THR A 214 1.02 5.34 7.96
C THR A 214 0.61 6.63 7.25
N SER A 215 -0.67 6.81 6.91
CA SER A 215 -1.15 8.05 6.30
C SER A 215 -0.98 9.26 7.22
N ILE A 216 -1.25 9.13 8.52
CA ILE A 216 -1.04 10.23 9.48
C ILE A 216 0.44 10.63 9.57
N LEU A 217 1.35 9.66 9.64
CA LEU A 217 2.79 9.94 9.67
C LEU A 217 3.26 10.64 8.39
N LEU A 218 2.85 10.13 7.22
CA LEU A 218 3.18 10.74 5.92
C LEU A 218 2.56 12.13 5.76
N PHE A 219 1.36 12.36 6.29
CA PHE A 219 0.74 13.68 6.29
C PHE A 219 1.61 14.70 7.06
N PHE A 220 1.99 14.40 8.30
CA PHE A 220 2.83 15.30 9.09
C PHE A 220 4.22 15.51 8.47
N PHE A 221 4.83 14.44 7.96
CA PHE A 221 6.07 14.54 7.18
C PHE A 221 5.94 15.54 6.03
N SER A 222 4.85 15.42 5.26
CA SER A 222 4.60 16.26 4.11
C SER A 222 4.38 17.72 4.49
N ILE A 223 3.59 17.99 5.54
CA ILE A 223 3.37 19.35 6.04
C ILE A 223 4.69 19.98 6.51
N ILE A 224 5.51 19.26 7.28
CA ILE A 224 6.81 19.75 7.74
C ILE A 224 7.72 20.04 6.54
N LEU A 225 7.82 19.12 5.59
CA LEU A 225 8.68 19.28 4.41
C LEU A 225 8.23 20.45 3.53
N ILE A 226 6.92 20.64 3.34
CA ILE A 226 6.36 21.79 2.61
C ILE A 226 6.73 23.10 3.33
N ILE A 227 6.58 23.17 4.66
CA ILE A 227 6.95 24.36 5.44
C ILE A 227 8.44 24.66 5.32
N LEU A 228 9.31 23.65 5.46
CA LEU A 228 10.76 23.81 5.30
C LEU A 228 11.09 24.31 3.88
N SER A 229 10.43 23.74 2.86
CA SER A 229 10.61 24.14 1.46
C SER A 229 10.20 25.60 1.23
N ILE A 230 9.05 26.04 1.75
CA ILE A 230 8.61 27.44 1.62
C ILE A 230 9.60 28.38 2.32
N LYS A 231 10.05 28.05 3.54
CA LYS A 231 11.05 28.87 4.27
C LYS A 231 12.38 28.95 3.54
N SER A 232 12.75 27.89 2.80
CA SER A 232 13.99 27.83 2.01
C SER A 232 14.08 28.83 0.86
N GLN A 233 12.98 29.47 0.47
CA GLN A 233 12.99 30.56 -0.52
C GLN A 233 13.70 31.81 0.00
N ARG A 234 13.63 32.07 1.32
CA ARG A 234 14.21 33.25 1.96
C ARG A 234 15.55 32.97 2.63
N ASP A 235 15.72 31.77 3.17
CA ASP A 235 16.89 31.40 3.97
C ASP A 235 17.52 30.10 3.46
N TYR A 236 18.80 30.20 3.11
CA TYR A 236 19.58 29.12 2.54
C TYR A 236 19.74 27.91 3.49
N THR A 237 19.70 28.14 4.80
CA THR A 237 19.80 27.09 5.83
C THR A 237 18.69 26.06 5.68
N TYR A 238 17.47 26.52 5.35
CA TYR A 238 16.33 25.63 5.19
C TYR A 238 16.41 24.74 3.95
N LYS A 239 17.27 25.07 2.97
CA LYS A 239 17.54 24.16 1.84
C LYS A 239 18.25 22.90 2.32
N TYR A 240 19.27 23.05 3.17
CA TYR A 240 19.95 21.90 3.79
C TYR A 240 19.00 21.12 4.70
N LEU A 241 18.23 21.81 5.55
CA LEU A 241 17.29 21.14 6.45
C LEU A 241 16.26 20.31 5.68
N ALA A 242 15.64 20.86 4.62
CA ALA A 242 14.69 20.13 3.79
C ALA A 242 15.35 18.93 3.09
N ALA A 243 16.53 19.13 2.49
CA ALA A 243 17.25 18.10 1.75
C ALA A 243 17.70 16.91 2.61
N ILE A 244 18.05 17.15 3.89
CA ILE A 244 18.36 16.09 4.87
C ILE A 244 17.08 15.48 5.41
N PHE A 245 16.09 16.30 5.76
CA PHE A 245 14.84 15.85 6.37
C PHE A 245 14.09 14.87 5.47
N ALA A 246 13.99 15.14 4.16
CA ALA A 246 13.23 14.32 3.22
C ALA A 246 13.61 12.82 3.26
N PRO A 247 14.87 12.40 3.02
CA PRO A 247 15.24 10.99 3.09
C PRO A 247 15.25 10.43 4.51
N VAL A 248 15.71 11.22 5.50
CA VAL A 248 15.85 10.74 6.89
C VAL A 248 14.49 10.47 7.52
N ALA A 249 13.57 11.43 7.45
CA ALA A 249 12.24 11.26 8.04
C ALA A 249 11.44 10.18 7.31
N HIS A 250 11.61 10.04 5.99
CA HIS A 250 10.98 8.97 5.23
C HIS A 250 11.48 7.57 5.65
N GLU A 251 12.79 7.39 5.87
CA GLU A 251 13.32 6.13 6.41
C GLU A 251 12.85 5.89 7.86
N ILE A 252 12.74 6.93 8.70
CA ILE A 252 12.19 6.81 10.05
C ILE A 252 10.74 6.30 10.02
N ILE A 253 9.90 6.82 9.12
CA ILE A 253 8.50 6.35 8.99
C ILE A 253 8.45 4.87 8.63
N ILE A 254 9.27 4.44 7.67
CA ILE A 254 9.36 3.02 7.27
C ILE A 254 9.88 2.17 8.44
N ALA A 255 10.92 2.62 9.14
CA ALA A 255 11.51 1.91 10.27
C ALA A 255 10.52 1.77 11.43
N LEU A 256 9.78 2.83 11.77
CA LEU A 256 8.72 2.79 12.78
C LEU A 256 7.62 1.81 12.38
N GLY A 257 7.23 1.78 11.10
CA GLY A 257 6.27 0.82 10.57
C GLY A 257 6.72 -0.64 10.75
N ARG A 258 8.00 -0.94 10.47
CA ARG A 258 8.57 -2.28 10.65
C ARG A 258 8.70 -2.68 12.11
N LEU A 259 9.23 -1.79 12.95
CA LEU A 259 9.38 -2.03 14.38
C LEU A 259 8.05 -2.31 15.07
N ASN A 260 6.98 -1.62 14.66
CA ASN A 260 5.63 -1.89 15.16
C ASN A 260 5.12 -3.28 14.76
N GLU A 261 5.44 -3.76 13.56
CA GLU A 261 5.08 -5.12 13.14
C GLU A 261 5.90 -6.20 13.84
N GLU A 262 7.20 -5.98 14.06
CA GLU A 262 8.08 -6.94 14.73
C GLU A 262 7.83 -7.06 16.22
N ARG A 263 7.63 -5.93 16.91
CA ARG A 263 7.36 -5.90 18.36
C ARG A 263 5.89 -6.13 18.69
N GLY A 264 5.00 -5.94 17.72
CA GLY A 264 3.58 -6.13 17.88
C GLY A 264 3.23 -7.59 18.18
N LYS A 265 2.25 -7.83 19.04
CA LYS A 265 1.68 -9.17 19.22
C LYS A 265 0.93 -9.52 17.93
N TYR A 266 1.38 -10.54 17.18
CA TYR A 266 0.66 -10.99 15.98
C TYR A 266 -0.78 -11.36 16.36
N ILE A 267 -1.74 -10.59 15.87
CA ILE A 267 -3.17 -10.76 16.21
C ILE A 267 -3.77 -11.97 15.48
N PHE A 268 -3.15 -12.34 14.37
CA PHE A 268 -3.49 -13.45 13.49
C PHE A 268 -2.66 -14.69 13.84
N LYS A 269 -2.75 -15.11 15.11
CA LYS A 269 -2.24 -16.40 15.60
C LYS A 269 -3.38 -17.40 15.82
N PRO A 270 -3.11 -18.72 15.73
CA PRO A 270 -4.00 -19.77 16.20
C PRO A 270 -4.57 -19.48 17.60
N SER A 271 -5.80 -19.94 17.86
CA SER A 271 -6.55 -19.60 19.07
C SER A 271 -7.10 -20.86 19.73
N SER A 272 -6.83 -21.02 21.04
CA SER A 272 -7.39 -22.13 21.83
C SER A 272 -8.90 -22.02 22.06
N LYS A 273 -9.53 -20.89 21.75
CA LYS A 273 -10.98 -20.69 21.92
C LYS A 273 -11.81 -21.26 20.77
N GLY A 274 -11.20 -21.41 19.59
CA GLY A 274 -11.85 -21.87 18.37
C GLY A 274 -11.11 -21.40 17.12
N LEU A 275 -11.68 -21.69 15.94
CA LEU A 275 -11.04 -21.42 14.65
C LEU A 275 -11.00 -19.91 14.33
N LYS A 276 -9.79 -19.36 14.20
CA LYS A 276 -9.60 -17.94 13.90
C LYS A 276 -9.73 -17.67 12.40
N ILE A 277 -10.53 -16.66 12.07
CA ILE A 277 -10.80 -16.23 10.70
C ILE A 277 -9.82 -15.10 10.35
N LEU A 278 -9.01 -15.31 9.32
CA LEU A 278 -8.18 -14.27 8.72
C LEU A 278 -9.04 -13.36 7.82
N ASP A 279 -9.79 -13.95 6.91
CA ASP A 279 -10.62 -13.22 5.94
C ASP A 279 -11.71 -14.11 5.32
N THR A 280 -12.53 -13.56 4.43
CA THR A 280 -13.57 -14.31 3.71
C THR A 280 -13.42 -14.22 2.20
N LEU A 281 -13.83 -15.27 1.49
CA LEU A 281 -13.90 -15.27 0.04
C LEU A 281 -15.05 -14.35 -0.44
N PRO A 282 -14.85 -13.58 -1.51
CA PRO A 282 -15.90 -12.77 -2.13
C PRO A 282 -17.12 -13.59 -2.56
N GLY A 283 -18.31 -13.05 -2.33
CA GLY A 283 -19.59 -13.65 -2.63
C GLY A 283 -19.93 -14.88 -1.77
N SER A 284 -19.04 -15.28 -0.85
CA SER A 284 -19.20 -16.46 -0.01
C SER A 284 -20.30 -16.29 1.04
N ILE A 285 -20.68 -17.41 1.66
CA ILE A 285 -21.62 -17.40 2.77
C ILE A 285 -21.02 -16.66 3.97
N GLY A 286 -19.71 -16.84 4.22
CA GLY A 286 -19.01 -16.16 5.30
C GLY A 286 -19.01 -14.64 5.16
N GLU A 287 -18.82 -14.12 3.94
CA GLU A 287 -18.92 -12.68 3.67
C GLU A 287 -20.35 -12.18 3.91
N LYS A 288 -21.37 -12.92 3.45
CA LYS A 288 -22.79 -12.56 3.64
C LYS A 288 -23.23 -12.56 5.11
N ILE A 289 -22.68 -13.49 5.90
CA ILE A 289 -22.86 -13.52 7.36
C ILE A 289 -22.16 -12.32 8.01
N GLY A 290 -21.19 -11.71 7.33
CA GLY A 290 -20.42 -10.58 7.81
C GLY A 290 -19.38 -10.98 8.84
N PHE A 291 -18.69 -12.11 8.63
CA PHE A 291 -17.45 -12.39 9.35
C PHE A 291 -16.40 -11.33 9.05
N LYS A 292 -15.62 -10.97 10.05
CA LYS A 292 -14.54 -9.98 9.96
C LYS A 292 -13.20 -10.63 10.26
N SER A 293 -12.16 -10.02 9.72
CA SER A 293 -10.79 -10.39 10.04
C SER A 293 -10.54 -10.33 11.54
N GLY A 294 -10.11 -11.45 12.12
CA GLY A 294 -9.83 -11.63 13.54
C GLY A 294 -10.96 -12.25 14.35
N ASP A 295 -12.16 -12.43 13.78
CA ASP A 295 -13.26 -13.14 14.44
C ASP A 295 -12.84 -14.60 14.73
N ILE A 296 -13.38 -15.18 15.80
CA ILE A 296 -13.15 -16.59 16.15
C ILE A 296 -14.47 -17.34 16.09
N LEU A 297 -14.55 -18.34 15.21
CA LEU A 297 -15.66 -19.27 15.14
C LEU A 297 -15.51 -20.31 16.27
N ILE A 298 -16.45 -20.32 17.20
CA ILE A 298 -16.41 -21.18 18.39
C ILE A 298 -17.17 -22.48 18.13
N SER A 299 -18.36 -22.38 17.55
CA SER A 299 -19.24 -23.53 17.32
C SER A 299 -20.06 -23.36 16.04
N ILE A 300 -20.46 -24.49 15.44
CA ILE A 300 -21.50 -24.58 14.42
C ILE A 300 -22.49 -25.67 14.85
N ASN A 301 -23.78 -25.36 14.89
CA ASN A 301 -24.86 -26.28 15.26
C ASN A 301 -24.58 -27.02 16.58
N GLY A 302 -23.99 -26.31 17.56
CA GLY A 302 -23.62 -26.86 18.87
C GLY A 302 -22.33 -27.66 18.90
N ARG A 303 -21.69 -27.96 17.76
CA ARG A 303 -20.38 -28.61 17.70
C ARG A 303 -19.26 -27.58 17.76
N ARG A 304 -18.25 -27.84 18.59
CA ARG A 304 -17.07 -26.97 18.72
C ARG A 304 -16.19 -27.06 17.48
N ILE A 305 -15.62 -25.92 17.09
CA ILE A 305 -14.75 -25.80 15.91
C ILE A 305 -13.38 -25.31 16.35
N PHE A 306 -12.35 -26.10 16.05
CA PHE A 306 -10.95 -25.77 16.29
C PHE A 306 -10.13 -25.80 15.01
N SER A 307 -10.55 -26.57 14.01
CA SER A 307 -9.83 -26.70 12.74
C SER A 307 -10.75 -26.50 11.54
N LYS A 308 -10.12 -26.41 10.36
CA LYS A 308 -10.84 -26.31 9.09
C LYS A 308 -11.61 -27.59 8.79
N GLU A 309 -11.05 -28.73 9.16
CA GLU A 309 -11.63 -30.07 9.00
C GLU A 309 -12.96 -30.20 9.76
N ASP A 310 -13.06 -29.63 10.98
CA ASP A 310 -14.31 -29.61 11.75
C ASP A 310 -15.44 -28.91 10.98
N VAL A 311 -15.12 -27.80 10.28
CA VAL A 311 -16.08 -27.08 9.45
C VAL A 311 -16.48 -27.94 8.25
N GLU A 312 -15.50 -28.56 7.58
CA GLU A 312 -15.76 -29.42 6.42
C GLU A 312 -16.63 -30.63 6.77
N GLU A 313 -16.44 -31.25 7.94
CA GLU A 313 -17.27 -32.36 8.43
C GLU A 313 -18.74 -31.95 8.58
N ILE A 314 -19.01 -30.77 9.16
CA ILE A 314 -20.38 -30.30 9.34
C ILE A 314 -21.03 -29.97 7.99
N LEU A 315 -20.27 -29.37 7.08
CA LEU A 315 -20.75 -29.00 5.75
C LEU A 315 -20.88 -30.19 4.78
N TYR A 316 -20.20 -31.30 5.06
CA TYR A 316 -20.33 -32.56 4.30
C TYR A 316 -21.78 -33.03 4.23
N TYR A 317 -22.52 -32.92 5.34
CA TYR A 317 -23.94 -33.26 5.44
C TYR A 317 -24.88 -32.25 4.77
N ARG A 318 -24.33 -31.17 4.19
CA ARG A 318 -25.06 -30.11 3.48
C ARG A 318 -26.26 -29.57 4.27
N PRO A 319 -26.08 -29.09 5.51
CA PRO A 319 -27.17 -28.53 6.31
C PRO A 319 -27.80 -27.33 5.61
N ARG A 320 -29.11 -27.13 5.83
CA ARG A 320 -29.83 -25.95 5.30
C ARG A 320 -29.72 -24.72 6.19
N ILE A 321 -29.48 -24.94 7.47
CA ILE A 321 -29.40 -23.91 8.52
C ILE A 321 -28.11 -24.14 9.29
N LEU A 322 -27.42 -23.04 9.59
CA LEU A 322 -26.23 -23.00 10.45
C LEU A 322 -26.49 -22.02 11.59
N TRP A 323 -26.37 -22.50 12.82
CA TRP A 323 -26.28 -21.69 14.03
C TRP A 323 -24.83 -21.63 14.45
N MET A 324 -24.28 -20.43 14.52
CA MET A 324 -22.85 -20.22 14.73
C MET A 324 -22.62 -19.34 15.94
N ASP A 325 -21.76 -19.80 16.85
CA ASP A 325 -21.26 -18.99 17.94
C ASP A 325 -19.90 -18.39 17.56
N ILE A 326 -19.78 -17.08 17.68
CA ILE A 326 -18.66 -16.30 17.17
C ILE A 326 -18.19 -15.34 18.26
N LEU A 327 -16.88 -15.29 18.49
CA LEU A 327 -16.26 -14.17 19.20
C LEU A 327 -15.92 -13.08 18.20
N ASP A 328 -16.79 -12.07 18.08
CA ASP A 328 -16.59 -10.91 17.21
C ASP A 328 -15.55 -9.96 17.84
N VAL A 329 -14.60 -9.49 17.03
CA VAL A 329 -13.50 -8.64 17.49
C VAL A 329 -13.97 -7.34 18.17
N LYS A 330 -15.15 -6.82 17.80
CA LYS A 330 -15.71 -5.58 18.33
C LYS A 330 -16.82 -5.81 19.36
N LYS A 331 -17.66 -6.83 19.15
CA LYS A 331 -18.89 -7.05 19.93
C LYS A 331 -18.74 -8.11 21.02
N GLY A 332 -17.65 -8.88 21.03
CA GLY A 332 -17.54 -10.02 21.93
C GLY A 332 -18.36 -11.21 21.44
N TYR A 333 -18.88 -12.03 22.36
CA TYR A 333 -19.60 -13.25 22.01
C TYR A 333 -20.95 -12.93 21.36
N ILE A 334 -21.17 -13.44 20.16
CA ILE A 334 -22.43 -13.31 19.41
C ILE A 334 -22.81 -14.65 18.78
N SER A 335 -24.11 -14.89 18.65
CA SER A 335 -24.63 -16.03 17.88
C SER A 335 -25.27 -15.52 16.59
N LYS A 336 -25.00 -16.18 15.47
CA LYS A 336 -25.58 -15.86 14.15
C LYS A 336 -26.25 -17.08 13.55
N GLU A 337 -27.41 -16.87 12.95
CA GLU A 337 -28.09 -17.87 12.12
C GLU A 337 -27.89 -17.54 10.64
N TYR A 338 -27.62 -18.57 9.84
CA TYR A 338 -27.68 -18.49 8.39
C TYR A 338 -28.53 -19.61 7.83
N LYS A 339 -29.54 -19.24 7.02
CA LYS A 339 -30.45 -20.17 6.34
C LYS A 339 -30.34 -19.99 4.84
N ASN A 340 -30.11 -21.09 4.11
CA ASN A 340 -30.07 -21.04 2.66
C ASN A 340 -31.48 -21.07 2.05
N SER A 341 -31.94 -19.94 1.53
CA SER A 341 -33.27 -19.79 0.92
C SER A 341 -33.44 -20.50 -0.43
N LYS A 342 -32.36 -20.96 -1.07
CA LYS A 342 -32.41 -21.59 -2.41
C LYS A 342 -32.67 -23.10 -2.38
N GLY A 343 -33.02 -23.67 -1.24
CA GLY A 343 -33.35 -25.11 -1.08
C GLY A 343 -32.15 -26.08 -1.18
N LYS A 344 -31.00 -25.62 -1.67
CA LYS A 344 -29.73 -26.37 -1.69
C LYS A 344 -29.06 -26.33 -0.32
N GLY A 345 -28.49 -27.45 0.11
CA GLY A 345 -27.70 -27.51 1.33
C GLY A 345 -26.39 -26.71 1.22
N ILE A 346 -25.86 -26.28 2.36
CA ILE A 346 -24.67 -25.44 2.45
C ILE A 346 -23.42 -26.33 2.40
N ASN A 347 -22.54 -26.10 1.43
CA ASN A 347 -21.36 -26.92 1.19
C ASN A 347 -20.03 -26.19 1.44
N SER A 348 -20.03 -24.86 1.59
CA SER A 348 -18.84 -24.08 1.90
C SER A 348 -19.22 -22.75 2.54
N LEU A 349 -18.47 -22.34 3.57
CA LEU A 349 -18.56 -21.00 4.13
C LEU A 349 -17.64 -20.00 3.43
N GLY A 350 -16.62 -20.46 2.69
CA GLY A 350 -15.61 -19.59 2.08
C GLY A 350 -14.80 -18.79 3.10
N LEU A 351 -14.45 -19.41 4.23
CA LEU A 351 -13.60 -18.80 5.25
C LEU A 351 -12.12 -19.02 4.92
N ILE A 352 -11.30 -18.02 5.17
CA ILE A 352 -9.85 -18.09 5.15
C ILE A 352 -9.41 -18.05 6.60
N VAL A 353 -8.81 -19.15 7.06
CA VAL A 353 -8.60 -19.41 8.48
C VAL A 353 -7.12 -19.60 8.79
N ILE A 354 -6.77 -19.41 10.06
CA ILE A 354 -5.42 -19.61 10.57
C ILE A 354 -5.45 -20.90 11.38
N SER A 355 -4.74 -21.91 10.90
CA SER A 355 -4.64 -23.24 11.51
C SER A 355 -3.19 -23.52 11.91
N ASP A 356 -3.01 -24.38 12.91
CA ASP A 356 -1.72 -24.95 13.29
C ASP A 356 -1.22 -25.99 12.27
N THR A 357 -2.11 -26.46 11.37
CA THR A 357 -1.77 -27.40 10.30
C THR A 357 -1.31 -26.66 9.04
N PRO A 358 -0.13 -26.99 8.47
CA PRO A 358 0.35 -26.40 7.23
C PRO A 358 -0.44 -26.95 6.03
N ASP A 359 -1.62 -26.41 5.79
CA ASP A 359 -2.29 -26.55 4.51
C ASP A 359 -1.53 -25.70 3.49
N TYR A 360 -1.15 -26.28 2.34
CA TYR A 360 -0.40 -25.66 1.23
C TYR A 360 -0.92 -24.25 0.88
N GLN A 361 -0.42 -23.24 1.58
CA GLN A 361 -0.75 -21.84 1.38
C GLN A 361 0.56 -21.10 1.21
N LEU A 362 0.62 -20.35 0.11
CA LEU A 362 1.82 -19.73 -0.42
C LEU A 362 2.53 -18.92 0.69
N ILE A 363 3.63 -19.46 1.22
CA ILE A 363 4.47 -18.79 2.22
C ILE A 363 5.16 -17.65 1.49
N VAL A 364 4.84 -16.41 1.88
CA VAL A 364 5.54 -15.24 1.36
C VAL A 364 6.88 -15.17 2.09
N GLU A 365 7.93 -15.72 1.49
CA GLU A 365 9.29 -15.48 1.95
C GLU A 365 9.60 -13.98 1.85
N GLU A 366 10.18 -13.44 2.93
CA GLU A 366 10.61 -12.05 2.98
C GLU A 366 11.62 -11.79 1.86
N LYS A 367 11.41 -10.72 1.08
CA LYS A 367 12.23 -10.45 -0.10
C LYS A 367 13.63 -10.01 0.34
N GLU A 368 14.55 -10.95 0.52
CA GLU A 368 15.94 -10.66 0.85
C GLU A 368 16.57 -9.71 -0.20
N SER A 369 17.32 -8.73 0.31
CA SER A 369 18.17 -7.83 -0.48
C SER A 369 18.95 -8.61 -1.54
N SER A 370 19.09 -8.06 -2.75
CA SER A 370 19.91 -8.66 -3.82
C SER A 370 21.35 -8.97 -3.36
N ILE A 371 21.84 -8.22 -2.38
CA ILE A 371 23.15 -8.40 -1.75
C ILE A 371 23.13 -9.58 -0.76
N ALA A 372 22.07 -9.72 0.03
CA ALA A 372 21.90 -10.86 0.95
C ALA A 372 21.78 -12.18 0.17
N ARG A 373 21.03 -12.19 -0.96
CA ARG A 373 20.98 -13.35 -1.88
C ARG A 373 22.34 -13.69 -2.50
N PHE A 374 23.16 -12.69 -2.81
CA PHE A 374 24.51 -12.90 -3.35
C PHE A 374 25.46 -13.45 -2.28
N ILE A 375 25.42 -12.92 -1.06
CA ILE A 375 26.24 -13.38 0.07
C ILE A 375 25.82 -14.79 0.53
N ASN A 376 24.51 -15.08 0.59
CA ASN A 376 23.98 -16.39 0.96
C ASN A 376 24.36 -17.47 -0.08
N ARG A 377 24.43 -17.13 -1.38
CA ARG A 377 24.98 -18.03 -2.41
C ARG A 377 26.46 -18.36 -2.20
N PHE A 378 27.25 -17.45 -1.63
CA PHE A 378 28.65 -17.72 -1.26
C PHE A 378 28.79 -18.48 0.06
N ARG A 379 27.83 -18.33 0.99
CA ARG A 379 27.80 -19.09 2.26
C ARG A 379 27.36 -20.55 2.09
N GLN A 380 26.41 -20.84 1.20
CA GLN A 380 25.97 -22.22 0.93
C GLN A 380 27.05 -23.09 0.24
N LYS A 381 28.07 -22.48 -0.39
CA LYS A 381 29.20 -23.21 -0.96
C LYS A 381 30.26 -23.66 0.07
N ARG A 382 30.09 -23.36 1.37
CA ARG A 382 31.07 -23.72 2.42
C ARG A 382 30.62 -24.78 3.42
N SER A 383 29.47 -25.45 3.21
CA SER A 383 29.02 -26.54 4.09
C SER A 383 28.83 -27.88 3.36
N THR A 384 29.76 -28.22 2.47
CA THR A 384 29.97 -29.62 2.07
C THR A 384 31.34 -30.08 2.57
N PHE A 385 31.37 -31.31 3.07
CA PHE A 385 32.46 -32.01 3.77
C PHE A 385 32.62 -31.72 5.27
N ARG A 386 32.10 -32.64 6.09
CA ARG A 386 32.95 -33.70 6.67
C ARG A 386 32.13 -34.98 6.89
N SER A 387 32.84 -36.07 6.59
CA SER A 387 32.51 -37.51 6.65
C SER A 387 31.65 -37.97 7.82
#